data_AF-A0A329K6B6-F1
#
_entry.id   AF-A0A329K6B6-F1
#
_cell.length_a   1.000
_cell.length_b   1.000
_cell.length_c   1.000
_cell.angle_alpha   90.00
_cell.angle_beta   90.00
_cell.angle_gamma   90.00
#
_symmetry.space_group_name_H-M   'P 1'
#
loop_
_entity.id
_entity.type
_entity.pdbx_description
1 polymer ?
#
loop_
_entity_poly.entity_id
_entity_poly.type
_entity_poly.pdbx_seq_one_letter_code
_entity_poly.pdbx_strand_id
1 'polypeptide(L)'
;ANPPKPPTQVDFNQRVQNVVSSHRENVDILKVDDQKFVRPRHWDYLDYDDSYRRPTIYNPLNQPITFRYFYNGAYQEAYLPRGGRMVLDAATVGVVPFTAVGDSYVAAGSFYGGGSIPLNGYNGPPPPDYKPPAPPKLYENVTVSVPAKGETVEVGHVSVVGHDGSQPAGGQDTFLLDDSTLAWGQIDNSSSAPAQIRVIKTQPTPGVGPTDDGSFLVLLAVHHQEPGQPNQSGWTLALRFGGFAVVVGLVAWLLARRSRAEEQNADS
;
A
#
# COMPACT_ATOMS: atom_id res chain seq x y z
N ALA A 1 15.01 -10.60 -36.54
CA ALA A 1 13.81 -11.10 -35.83
C ALA A 1 12.77 -10.00 -35.87
N ASN A 2 11.52 -10.30 -36.26
CA ASN A 2 10.44 -9.34 -36.14
C ASN A 2 10.18 -9.06 -34.65
N PRO A 3 9.96 -7.80 -34.24
CA PRO A 3 9.61 -7.51 -32.87
C PRO A 3 8.35 -8.31 -32.48
N PRO A 4 8.26 -8.80 -31.23
CA PRO A 4 7.06 -9.48 -30.75
C PRO A 4 5.84 -8.60 -31.03
N LYS A 5 4.80 -9.17 -31.64
CA LYS A 5 3.53 -8.46 -31.80
C LYS A 5 3.04 -8.03 -30.41
N PRO A 6 2.52 -6.79 -30.26
CA PRO A 6 1.84 -6.40 -29.03
C PRO A 6 0.78 -7.46 -28.70
N PRO A 7 0.68 -7.91 -27.45
CA PRO A 7 -0.36 -8.85 -27.07
C PRO A 7 -1.73 -8.29 -27.49
N THR A 8 -2.63 -9.17 -27.94
CA THR A 8 -4.03 -8.85 -28.19
C THR A 8 -4.53 -7.98 -27.05
N GLN A 9 -5.15 -6.84 -27.36
CA GLN A 9 -5.53 -5.80 -26.42
C GLN A 9 -6.67 -6.29 -25.50
N VAL A 10 -6.34 -7.23 -24.61
CA VAL A 10 -7.21 -7.65 -23.52
C VAL A 10 -7.29 -6.47 -22.56
N ASP A 11 -8.51 -6.08 -22.22
CA ASP A 11 -8.78 -5.05 -21.22
C ASP A 11 -7.90 -5.27 -19.98
N PHE A 12 -7.27 -4.20 -19.49
CA PHE A 12 -6.32 -4.31 -18.38
C PHE A 12 -6.96 -4.91 -17.13
N ASN A 13 -8.23 -4.60 -16.85
CA ASN A 13 -8.93 -5.18 -15.72
C ASN A 13 -9.09 -6.69 -15.92
N GLN A 14 -9.45 -7.13 -17.12
CA GLN A 14 -9.55 -8.55 -17.42
C GLN A 14 -8.20 -9.27 -17.26
N ARG A 15 -7.08 -8.64 -17.65
CA ARG A 15 -5.74 -9.20 -17.41
C ARG A 15 -5.46 -9.39 -15.91
N VAL A 16 -5.72 -8.37 -15.09
CA VAL A 16 -5.55 -8.47 -13.64
C VAL A 16 -6.44 -9.56 -13.04
N GLN A 17 -7.73 -9.61 -13.42
CA GLN A 17 -8.66 -10.64 -12.95
C GLN A 17 -8.22 -12.06 -13.35
N ASN A 18 -7.72 -12.23 -14.57
CA ASN A 18 -7.18 -13.50 -15.03
C ASN A 18 -6.02 -13.95 -14.16
N VAL A 19 -5.03 -13.08 -13.92
CA VAL A 19 -3.88 -13.42 -13.07
C VAL A 19 -4.33 -13.78 -11.65
N VAL A 20 -5.16 -12.96 -11.02
CA VAL A 20 -5.68 -13.21 -9.67
C VAL A 20 -6.40 -14.55 -9.57
N SER A 21 -7.22 -14.87 -10.57
CA SER A 21 -8.02 -16.11 -10.55
C SER A 21 -7.18 -17.37 -10.74
N SER A 22 -6.10 -17.29 -11.53
CA SER A 22 -5.30 -18.44 -11.99
C SER A 22 -3.96 -18.60 -11.29
N HIS A 23 -3.35 -17.53 -10.79
CA HIS A 23 -2.00 -17.48 -10.23
C HIS A 23 -2.01 -16.74 -8.87
N ARG A 24 -2.21 -17.51 -7.80
CA ARG A 24 -2.42 -16.97 -6.44
C ARG A 24 -1.13 -16.76 -5.64
N GLU A 25 0.01 -17.16 -6.18
CA GLU A 25 1.26 -17.25 -5.41
C GLU A 25 1.88 -15.88 -5.09
N ASN A 26 1.46 -14.83 -5.80
CA ASN A 26 1.97 -13.46 -5.67
C ASN A 26 0.90 -12.43 -5.26
N VAL A 27 -0.31 -12.86 -4.87
CA VAL A 27 -1.39 -11.99 -4.38
C VAL A 27 -2.01 -12.56 -3.12
N ASP A 28 -2.32 -11.70 -2.15
CA ASP A 28 -3.10 -12.12 -0.99
C ASP A 28 -4.59 -12.04 -1.34
N ILE A 29 -5.28 -13.19 -1.31
CA ILE A 29 -6.72 -13.24 -1.55
C ILE A 29 -7.42 -13.22 -0.20
N LEU A 30 -8.09 -12.11 0.08
CA LEU A 30 -8.91 -11.95 1.26
C LEU A 30 -10.37 -12.20 0.91
N LYS A 31 -11.14 -12.82 1.81
CA LYS A 31 -12.56 -13.10 1.60
C LYS A 31 -13.39 -12.52 2.74
N VAL A 32 -14.42 -11.74 2.38
CA VAL A 32 -15.52 -11.34 3.28
C VAL A 32 -16.79 -11.83 2.63
N ASP A 33 -17.56 -12.66 3.31
CA ASP A 33 -18.78 -13.25 2.76
C ASP A 33 -18.53 -13.88 1.36
N ASP A 34 -19.29 -13.45 0.34
CA ASP A 34 -19.13 -13.86 -1.06
C ASP A 34 -18.16 -12.96 -1.87
N GLN A 35 -17.60 -11.91 -1.26
CA GLN A 35 -16.68 -10.97 -1.92
C GLN A 35 -15.21 -11.38 -1.72
N LYS A 36 -14.46 -11.37 -2.83
CA LYS A 36 -13.02 -11.65 -2.86
C LYS A 36 -12.26 -10.35 -3.12
N PHE A 37 -11.37 -10.00 -2.22
CA PHE A 37 -10.45 -8.89 -2.39
C PHE A 37 -9.05 -9.40 -2.70
N VAL A 38 -8.33 -8.60 -3.46
CA VAL A 38 -6.97 -8.89 -3.91
C VAL A 38 -6.08 -7.81 -3.35
N ARG A 39 -5.11 -8.20 -2.52
CA ARG A 39 -4.02 -7.31 -2.16
C ARG A 39 -2.78 -7.67 -2.99
N PRO A 40 -2.40 -6.84 -3.96
CA PRO A 40 -1.15 -7.02 -4.69
C PRO A 40 0.05 -6.81 -3.76
N ARG A 41 1.17 -7.48 -4.05
CA ARG A 41 2.46 -7.15 -3.42
C ARG A 41 2.95 -5.78 -3.87
N HIS A 42 3.78 -5.16 -3.04
CA HIS A 42 4.48 -3.94 -3.44
C HIS A 42 5.47 -4.22 -4.58
N TRP A 43 5.66 -3.25 -5.47
CA TRP A 43 6.65 -3.28 -6.53
C TRP A 43 7.93 -2.56 -6.08
N ASP A 44 8.93 -3.33 -5.67
CA ASP A 44 10.18 -2.78 -5.11
C ASP A 44 11.17 -2.24 -6.17
N TYR A 45 10.92 -2.49 -7.46
CA TYR A 45 11.90 -2.24 -8.53
C TYR A 45 11.69 -0.88 -9.20
N LEU A 46 11.82 0.17 -8.38
CA LEU A 46 11.69 1.58 -8.75
C LEU A 46 12.90 2.36 -8.21
N ASP A 47 13.47 3.21 -9.04
CA ASP A 47 14.53 4.15 -8.70
C ASP A 47 14.30 5.48 -9.42
N TYR A 48 15.25 6.41 -9.35
CA TYR A 48 15.23 7.68 -10.05
C TYR A 48 16.55 7.90 -10.79
N ASP A 49 16.51 8.49 -11.98
CA ASP A 49 17.76 8.90 -12.62
C ASP A 49 18.40 10.08 -11.84
N ASP A 50 19.70 10.00 -11.57
CA ASP A 50 20.36 10.92 -10.64
C ASP A 50 20.26 12.39 -11.06
N SER A 51 20.40 12.66 -12.36
CA SER A 51 20.47 14.03 -12.88
C SER A 51 19.10 14.68 -13.07
N TYR A 52 18.07 13.90 -13.39
CA TYR A 52 16.76 14.45 -13.78
C TYR A 52 15.64 14.07 -12.81
N ARG A 53 15.90 13.17 -11.86
CA ARG A 53 14.95 12.67 -10.87
C ARG A 53 13.67 12.13 -11.53
N ARG A 54 13.81 11.50 -12.69
CA ARG A 54 12.71 10.83 -13.39
C ARG A 54 12.56 9.40 -12.87
N PRO A 55 11.32 8.95 -12.60
CA PRO A 55 11.07 7.57 -12.19
C PRO A 55 11.65 6.58 -13.20
N THR A 56 12.46 5.66 -12.70
CA THR A 56 13.09 4.59 -13.47
C THR A 56 12.64 3.25 -12.93
N ILE A 57 11.91 2.50 -13.76
CA ILE A 57 11.31 1.21 -13.37
C ILE A 57 12.08 0.08 -14.04
N TYR A 58 12.38 -0.97 -13.27
CA TYR A 58 13.10 -2.15 -13.72
C TYR A 58 12.21 -3.38 -13.61
N ASN A 59 12.22 -4.26 -14.62
CA ASN A 59 11.49 -5.52 -14.56
C ASN A 59 12.47 -6.69 -14.37
N PRO A 60 12.64 -7.20 -13.14
CA PRO A 60 13.52 -8.34 -12.89
C PRO A 60 12.87 -9.69 -13.23
N LEU A 61 11.58 -9.70 -13.57
CA LEU A 61 10.84 -10.91 -13.83
C LEU A 61 11.20 -11.48 -15.20
N ASN A 62 11.00 -12.79 -15.35
CA ASN A 62 11.21 -13.52 -16.59
C ASN A 62 10.06 -13.35 -17.61
N GLN A 63 9.09 -12.48 -17.31
CA GLN A 63 7.91 -12.18 -18.11
C GLN A 63 7.76 -10.66 -18.33
N PRO A 64 7.12 -10.21 -19.42
CA PRO A 64 6.82 -8.80 -19.58
C PRO A 64 5.78 -8.32 -18.56
N ILE A 65 5.85 -7.04 -18.21
CA ILE A 65 4.92 -6.39 -17.29
C ILE A 65 4.33 -5.15 -17.96
N THR A 66 3.02 -4.94 -17.78
CA THR A 66 2.34 -3.70 -18.15
C THR A 66 1.96 -2.95 -16.87
N PHE A 67 2.35 -1.69 -16.77
CA PHE A 67 1.99 -0.79 -15.69
C PHE A 67 0.82 0.07 -16.11
N ARG A 68 -0.19 0.21 -15.26
CA ARG A 68 -1.29 1.16 -15.45
C ARG A 68 -1.30 2.18 -14.33
N TYR A 69 -1.36 3.46 -14.68
CA TYR A 69 -1.35 4.59 -13.74
C TYR A 69 -2.15 5.76 -14.30
N PHE A 70 -2.71 6.60 -13.42
CA PHE A 70 -3.43 7.79 -13.84
C PHE A 70 -2.49 9.00 -13.86
N TYR A 71 -2.32 9.63 -15.01
CA TYR A 71 -1.40 10.75 -15.18
C TYR A 71 -1.87 11.67 -16.29
N ASN A 72 -1.75 12.99 -16.09
CA ASN A 72 -2.23 14.02 -17.01
C ASN A 72 -3.71 13.85 -17.41
N GLY A 73 -4.57 13.50 -16.46
CA GLY A 73 -6.01 13.43 -16.67
C GLY A 73 -6.51 12.15 -17.36
N ALA A 74 -5.65 11.17 -17.62
CA ALA A 74 -6.03 9.90 -18.24
C ALA A 74 -5.22 8.71 -17.68
N TYR A 75 -5.76 7.51 -17.83
CA TYR A 75 -5.00 6.29 -17.58
C TYR A 75 -3.97 6.06 -18.68
N GLN A 76 -2.73 5.85 -18.27
CA GLN A 76 -1.60 5.47 -19.12
C GLN A 76 -1.29 4.00 -18.92
N GLU A 77 -0.85 3.33 -19.98
CA GLU A 77 -0.29 1.99 -19.92
C GLU A 77 1.15 2.00 -20.44
N ALA A 78 2.09 1.48 -19.66
CA ALA A 78 3.50 1.38 -20.03
C ALA A 78 3.92 -0.09 -20.05
N TYR A 79 4.39 -0.56 -21.21
CA TYR A 79 4.88 -1.93 -21.39
C TYR A 79 6.38 -2.00 -21.11
N LEU A 80 6.78 -2.94 -20.25
CA LEU A 80 8.17 -3.19 -19.88
C LEU A 80 8.53 -4.65 -20.17
N PRO A 81 9.41 -4.94 -21.15
CA PRO A 81 9.84 -6.31 -21.43
C PRO A 81 10.57 -6.94 -20.23
N ARG A 82 10.68 -8.27 -20.24
CA ARG A 82 11.48 -9.02 -19.26
C ARG A 82 12.92 -8.49 -19.18
N GLY A 83 13.46 -8.32 -17.98
CA GLY A 83 14.81 -7.76 -17.76
C GLY A 83 14.96 -6.30 -18.23
N GLY A 84 13.87 -5.65 -18.62
CA GLY A 84 13.88 -4.31 -19.20
C GLY A 84 14.00 -3.21 -18.14
N ARG A 85 14.32 -2.01 -18.62
CA ARG A 85 14.31 -0.77 -17.85
C ARG A 85 13.59 0.31 -18.65
N MET A 86 12.74 1.09 -18.00
CA MET A 86 12.11 2.28 -18.60
C MET A 86 12.25 3.49 -17.69
N VAL A 87 12.35 4.66 -18.30
CA VAL A 87 12.32 5.95 -17.61
C VAL A 87 11.01 6.63 -17.96
N LEU A 88 10.29 7.13 -16.96
CA LEU A 88 9.03 7.83 -17.13
C LEU A 88 9.25 9.34 -17.11
N ASP A 89 8.76 10.02 -18.14
CA ASP A 89 8.78 11.49 -18.21
C ASP A 89 7.61 12.08 -17.38
N ALA A 90 7.73 11.95 -16.05
CA ALA A 90 6.74 12.42 -15.08
C ALA A 90 7.14 13.79 -14.48
N ALA A 91 6.89 14.87 -15.21
CA ALA A 91 7.20 16.24 -14.79
C ALA A 91 6.23 16.87 -13.75
N THR A 92 5.03 16.34 -13.60
CA THR A 92 4.05 16.85 -12.64
C THR A 92 4.37 16.33 -11.25
N VAL A 93 4.55 17.24 -10.29
CA VAL A 93 4.84 16.91 -8.89
C VAL A 93 3.64 16.20 -8.25
N GLY A 94 3.87 15.05 -7.64
CA GLY A 94 2.82 14.29 -6.94
C GLY A 94 3.11 12.80 -6.86
N VAL A 95 2.44 12.11 -5.92
CA VAL A 95 2.47 10.65 -5.84
C VAL A 95 1.56 10.09 -6.91
N VAL A 96 2.07 9.15 -7.71
CA VAL A 96 1.34 8.51 -8.81
C VAL A 96 1.29 7.00 -8.55
N PRO A 97 0.17 6.49 -8.01
CA PRO A 97 -0.04 5.07 -7.83
C PRO A 97 -0.18 4.33 -9.16
N PHE A 98 0.29 3.08 -9.18
CA PHE A 98 0.19 2.20 -10.33
C PHE A 98 -0.16 0.77 -9.95
N THR A 99 -0.75 0.05 -10.90
CA THR A 99 -0.86 -1.42 -10.87
C THR A 99 0.02 -2.01 -11.96
N ALA A 100 0.82 -3.01 -11.64
CA ALA A 100 1.66 -3.76 -12.55
C ALA A 100 1.06 -5.15 -12.79
N VAL A 101 0.95 -5.59 -14.05
CA VAL A 101 0.40 -6.90 -14.43
C VAL A 101 1.24 -7.60 -15.50
N GLY A 102 1.54 -8.87 -15.29
CA GLY A 102 2.13 -9.81 -16.24
C GLY A 102 1.19 -10.96 -16.56
N ASP A 103 1.73 -12.06 -17.06
CA ASP A 103 0.97 -13.28 -17.34
C ASP A 103 0.57 -14.04 -16.07
N SER A 104 1.43 -13.97 -15.04
CA SER A 104 1.25 -14.68 -13.76
C SER A 104 1.59 -13.81 -12.55
N TYR A 105 1.72 -12.50 -12.73
CA TYR A 105 2.16 -11.57 -11.68
C TYR A 105 1.32 -10.31 -11.65
N VAL A 106 0.97 -9.84 -10.46
CA VAL A 106 0.26 -8.60 -10.17
C VAL A 106 0.91 -7.97 -8.95
N ALA A 107 1.23 -6.68 -9.06
CA ALA A 107 1.79 -5.86 -8.00
C ALA A 107 1.21 -4.44 -8.05
N ALA A 108 1.37 -3.68 -6.98
CA ALA A 108 1.04 -2.27 -6.92
C ALA A 108 2.23 -1.49 -6.37
N GLY A 109 2.25 -0.19 -6.64
CA GLY A 109 3.26 0.69 -6.10
C GLY A 109 2.90 2.13 -6.42
N SER A 110 3.85 3.03 -6.20
CA SER A 110 3.75 4.40 -6.66
C SER A 110 5.11 4.95 -7.03
N PHE A 111 5.12 5.98 -7.85
CA PHE A 111 6.29 6.82 -8.06
C PHE A 111 5.96 8.27 -7.72
N TYR A 112 6.97 9.07 -7.44
CA TYR A 112 6.84 10.49 -7.19
C TYR A 112 7.28 11.26 -8.44
N GLY A 113 6.37 12.04 -9.02
CA GLY A 113 6.68 12.89 -10.17
C GLY A 113 7.40 14.18 -9.79
N GLY A 114 7.63 15.03 -10.79
CA GLY A 114 8.35 16.31 -10.66
C GLY A 114 9.78 16.27 -11.19
N GLY A 115 10.14 15.23 -11.95
CA GLY A 115 11.44 15.15 -12.62
C GLY A 115 11.57 16.15 -13.76
N SER A 116 12.79 16.60 -14.03
CA SER A 116 13.09 17.44 -15.19
C SER A 116 13.15 16.58 -16.45
N ILE A 117 12.46 16.97 -17.53
CA ILE A 117 12.50 16.23 -18.79
C ILE A 117 13.59 16.82 -19.69
N PRO A 118 14.62 16.05 -20.09
CA PRO A 118 15.63 16.51 -21.03
C PRO A 118 14.99 16.88 -22.37
N LEU A 119 15.45 17.97 -22.98
CA LEU A 119 15.10 18.26 -24.37
C LEU A 119 15.65 17.14 -25.27
N ASN A 120 14.93 16.83 -26.35
CA ASN A 120 15.26 15.71 -27.24
C ASN A 120 16.75 15.68 -27.64
N GLY A 121 17.44 14.59 -27.31
CA GLY A 121 18.86 14.37 -27.64
C GLY A 121 19.87 15.09 -26.75
N TYR A 122 19.42 15.88 -25.77
CA TYR A 122 20.29 16.56 -24.82
C TYR A 122 20.64 15.65 -23.63
N ASN A 123 21.94 15.38 -23.46
CA ASN A 123 22.48 14.55 -22.37
C ASN A 123 23.27 15.38 -21.34
N GLY A 124 23.00 16.69 -21.24
CA GLY A 124 23.68 17.57 -20.29
C GLY A 124 23.08 17.53 -18.88
N PRO A 125 23.49 18.42 -17.96
CA PRO A 125 22.83 18.56 -16.66
C PRO A 125 21.39 19.09 -16.82
N PRO A 126 20.50 18.91 -15.82
CA PRO A 126 19.19 19.54 -15.82
C PRO A 126 19.30 21.08 -15.94
N PRO A 127 18.23 21.77 -16.35
CA PRO A 127 18.20 23.23 -16.38
C PRO A 127 18.69 23.85 -15.06
N PRO A 128 19.51 24.92 -15.07
CA PRO A 128 20.05 25.52 -13.84
C PRO A 128 19.00 26.00 -12.84
N ASP A 129 17.78 26.26 -13.31
CA ASP A 129 16.60 26.67 -12.54
C ASP A 129 15.79 25.48 -12.00
N TYR A 130 16.10 24.26 -12.41
CA TYR A 130 15.47 23.05 -11.88
C TYR A 130 15.80 22.89 -10.39
N LYS A 131 14.75 22.80 -9.58
CA LYS A 131 14.82 22.46 -8.16
C LYS A 131 14.05 21.16 -7.96
N PRO A 132 14.69 20.08 -7.47
CA PRO A 132 13.98 18.87 -7.13
C PRO A 132 12.81 19.18 -6.19
N PRO A 133 11.62 18.57 -6.42
CA PRO A 133 10.49 18.75 -5.52
C PRO A 133 10.82 18.23 -4.12
N ALA A 134 10.16 18.80 -3.11
CA ALA A 134 10.20 18.25 -1.76
C ALA A 134 9.68 16.80 -1.77
N PRO A 135 10.16 15.91 -0.89
CA PRO A 135 9.61 14.56 -0.78
C PRO A 135 8.09 14.57 -0.55
N PRO A 136 7.37 13.51 -0.99
CA PRO A 136 5.95 13.40 -0.75
C PRO A 136 5.65 13.42 0.75
N LYS A 137 4.49 13.97 1.12
CA LYS A 137 4.03 13.96 2.50
C LYS A 137 3.62 12.53 2.88
N LEU A 138 4.33 11.98 3.85
CA LEU A 138 4.13 10.63 4.39
C LEU A 138 3.70 10.74 5.86
N TYR A 139 2.68 9.96 6.22
CA TYR A 139 2.22 9.80 7.58
C TYR A 139 2.48 8.36 8.01
N GLU A 140 3.04 8.17 9.19
CA GLU A 140 3.40 6.84 9.73
C GLU A 140 2.47 6.47 10.87
N ASN A 141 2.18 5.17 11.02
CA ASN A 141 1.34 4.58 12.06
C ASN A 141 0.02 5.35 12.22
N VAL A 142 -0.74 5.36 11.13
CA VAL A 142 -1.94 6.18 10.98
C VAL A 142 -3.16 5.37 11.38
N THR A 143 -3.92 5.91 12.31
CA THR A 143 -5.23 5.39 12.67
C THR A 143 -6.26 5.84 11.62
N VAL A 144 -6.87 4.89 10.91
CA VAL A 144 -7.87 5.11 9.88
C VAL A 144 -9.26 4.73 10.39
N SER A 145 -10.17 5.70 10.41
CA SER A 145 -11.58 5.47 10.71
C SER A 145 -12.34 5.07 9.44
N VAL A 146 -13.13 3.99 9.53
CA VAL A 146 -14.00 3.46 8.48
C VAL A 146 -15.47 3.57 8.93
N PRO A 147 -16.14 4.70 8.68
CA PRO A 147 -17.47 4.97 9.22
C PRO A 147 -18.55 3.99 8.76
N ALA A 148 -18.42 3.45 7.54
CA ALA A 148 -19.38 2.48 7.00
C ALA A 148 -19.42 1.17 7.81
N LYS A 149 -18.35 0.87 8.54
CA LYS A 149 -18.25 -0.30 9.43
C LYS A 149 -18.29 0.06 10.92
N GLY A 150 -18.17 1.34 11.26
CA GLY A 150 -18.04 1.77 12.65
C GLY A 150 -16.73 1.30 13.29
N GLU A 151 -15.71 1.03 12.46
CA GLU A 151 -14.44 0.45 12.87
C GLU A 151 -13.29 1.43 12.64
N THR A 152 -12.21 1.20 13.39
CA THR A 152 -10.96 1.95 13.26
C THR A 152 -9.82 0.94 13.12
N VAL A 153 -8.95 1.17 12.13
CA VAL A 153 -7.84 0.28 11.80
C VAL A 153 -6.52 1.04 11.81
N GLU A 154 -5.43 0.34 12.09
CA GLU A 154 -4.09 0.90 11.97
C GLU A 154 -3.53 0.61 10.57
N VAL A 155 -2.90 1.63 9.98
CA VAL A 155 -2.20 1.55 8.69
C VAL A 155 -0.75 1.93 8.93
N GLY A 156 0.17 1.17 8.34
CA GLY A 156 1.61 1.38 8.53
C GLY A 156 2.03 2.76 8.06
N HIS A 157 1.65 3.11 6.83
CA HIS A 157 1.93 4.44 6.30
C HIS A 157 0.92 4.92 5.25
N VAL A 158 0.82 6.24 5.13
CA VAL A 158 -0.11 6.91 4.23
C VAL A 158 0.57 8.04 3.46
N SER A 159 0.54 7.93 2.13
CA SER A 159 0.97 8.97 1.21
C SER A 159 -0.23 9.76 0.67
N VAL A 160 -0.10 11.09 0.59
CA VAL A 160 -1.13 11.93 -0.05
C VAL A 160 -0.94 11.91 -1.57
N VAL A 161 -1.96 11.46 -2.29
CA VAL A 161 -1.95 11.35 -3.76
C VAL A 161 -2.46 12.63 -4.40
N GLY A 162 -3.56 13.19 -3.89
CA GLY A 162 -4.14 14.40 -4.45
C GLY A 162 -5.40 14.84 -3.74
N HIS A 163 -5.95 15.95 -4.21
CA HIS A 163 -7.18 16.54 -3.73
C HIS A 163 -8.08 16.88 -4.92
N ASP A 164 -9.34 16.48 -4.85
CA ASP A 164 -10.38 16.77 -5.82
C ASP A 164 -11.59 17.40 -5.11
N GLY A 165 -11.65 18.73 -5.15
CA GLY A 165 -12.74 19.50 -4.55
C GLY A 165 -14.10 19.29 -5.21
N SER A 166 -14.18 18.62 -6.36
CA SER A 166 -15.45 18.28 -7.01
C SER A 166 -16.11 17.03 -6.42
N GLN A 167 -15.36 16.23 -5.63
CA GLN A 167 -15.91 15.06 -4.94
C GLN A 167 -16.84 15.48 -3.78
N PRO A 168 -17.78 14.61 -3.38
CA PRO A 168 -18.59 14.83 -2.19
C PRO A 168 -17.75 15.09 -0.94
N ALA A 169 -18.31 15.88 -0.01
CA ALA A 169 -17.67 16.19 1.26
C ALA A 169 -17.22 14.92 2.00
N GLY A 170 -15.99 14.94 2.52
CA GLY A 170 -15.37 13.80 3.18
C GLY A 170 -14.74 12.75 2.26
N GLY A 171 -14.71 12.96 0.94
CA GLY A 171 -14.05 12.11 -0.05
C GLY A 171 -13.13 12.86 -1.02
N GLN A 172 -12.76 14.09 -0.67
CA GLN A 172 -12.02 15.01 -1.54
C GLN A 172 -10.54 14.70 -1.58
N ASP A 173 -9.98 14.13 -0.52
CA ASP A 173 -8.58 13.76 -0.48
C ASP A 173 -8.41 12.31 -0.94
N THR A 174 -7.38 12.07 -1.75
CA THR A 174 -6.97 10.73 -2.19
C THR A 174 -5.65 10.37 -1.53
N PHE A 175 -5.59 9.14 -1.01
CA PHE A 175 -4.46 8.59 -0.29
C PHE A 175 -4.00 7.28 -0.92
N LEU A 176 -2.74 6.96 -0.73
CA LEU A 176 -2.19 5.63 -0.93
C LEU A 176 -1.79 5.06 0.42
N LEU A 177 -2.44 3.97 0.82
CA LEU A 177 -2.25 3.25 2.07
C LEU A 177 -1.32 2.06 1.83
N ASP A 178 -0.30 1.92 2.67
CA ASP A 178 0.71 0.85 2.62
C ASP A 178 1.21 0.56 1.19
N ASP A 179 1.46 1.63 0.41
CA ASP A 179 1.92 1.64 -0.99
C ASP A 179 1.11 0.82 -2.00
N SER A 180 -0.07 0.35 -1.64
CA SER A 180 -0.80 -0.64 -2.46
C SER A 180 -2.29 -0.35 -2.58
N THR A 181 -2.90 0.34 -1.61
CA THR A 181 -4.35 0.53 -1.57
C THR A 181 -4.70 2.00 -1.77
N LEU A 182 -5.46 2.31 -2.81
CA LEU A 182 -6.01 3.65 -2.99
C LEU A 182 -7.17 3.86 -2.02
N ALA A 183 -7.25 5.04 -1.42
CA ALA A 183 -8.34 5.42 -0.54
C ALA A 183 -8.79 6.85 -0.80
N TRP A 184 -10.07 7.12 -0.57
CA TRP A 184 -10.64 8.47 -0.60
C TRP A 184 -11.23 8.79 0.76
N GLY A 185 -11.00 10.01 1.21
CA GLY A 185 -11.32 10.40 2.57
C GLY A 185 -11.04 11.86 2.85
N GLN A 186 -10.78 12.12 4.12
CA GLN A 186 -10.34 13.41 4.62
C GLN A 186 -9.42 13.21 5.82
N ILE A 187 -8.37 14.03 5.92
CA ILE A 187 -7.54 14.09 7.12
C ILE A 187 -8.32 14.84 8.20
N ASP A 188 -8.47 14.20 9.36
CA ASP A 188 -8.96 14.84 10.56
C ASP A 188 -7.77 15.47 11.32
N ASN A 189 -7.65 16.79 11.19
CA ASN A 189 -6.60 17.56 11.87
C ASN A 189 -7.02 17.98 13.30
N SER A 190 -8.06 17.37 13.89
CA SER A 190 -8.65 17.82 15.16
C SER A 190 -7.84 17.48 16.41
N SER A 191 -6.74 16.73 16.34
CA SER A 191 -5.96 16.34 17.53
C SER A 191 -4.44 16.35 17.35
N SER A 192 -3.72 16.38 18.48
CA SER A 192 -2.26 16.30 18.59
C SER A 192 -1.69 14.87 18.50
N ALA A 193 -2.50 13.92 18.02
CA ALA A 193 -2.17 12.49 17.85
C ALA A 193 -1.60 12.22 16.43
N PRO A 194 -1.08 11.01 16.10
CA PRO A 194 -0.85 10.64 14.71
C PRO A 194 -2.10 10.95 13.88
N ALA A 195 -1.90 11.42 12.65
CA ALA A 195 -2.98 11.92 11.80
C ALA A 195 -4.11 10.88 11.74
N GLN A 196 -5.33 11.27 12.11
CA GLN A 196 -6.48 10.41 11.93
C GLN A 196 -7.04 10.66 10.54
N ILE A 197 -7.26 9.59 9.78
CA ILE A 197 -7.84 9.71 8.44
C ILE A 197 -9.20 9.05 8.45
N ARG A 198 -10.22 9.79 8.01
CA ARG A 198 -11.55 9.23 7.78
C ARG A 198 -11.60 8.74 6.33
N VAL A 199 -11.73 7.44 6.13
CA VAL A 199 -11.82 6.81 4.80
C VAL A 199 -13.27 6.43 4.52
N ILE A 200 -13.76 6.81 3.34
CA ILE A 200 -15.13 6.49 2.91
C ILE A 200 -15.19 5.53 1.73
N LYS A 201 -14.05 5.34 1.05
CA LYS A 201 -13.94 4.53 -0.16
C LYS A 201 -12.52 4.02 -0.32
N THR A 202 -12.37 2.79 -0.76
CA THR A 202 -11.07 2.17 -1.05
C THR A 202 -11.06 1.45 -2.38
N GLN A 203 -9.87 1.25 -2.93
CA GLN A 203 -9.61 0.43 -4.11
C GLN A 203 -8.33 -0.38 -3.88
N PRO A 204 -8.42 -1.71 -3.67
CA PRO A 204 -7.28 -2.56 -3.34
C PRO A 204 -6.18 -2.59 -4.40
N THR A 205 -6.54 -2.36 -5.67
CA THR A 205 -5.64 -2.32 -6.82
C THR A 205 -5.75 -0.96 -7.50
N PRO A 206 -4.73 -0.08 -7.42
CA PRO A 206 -4.84 1.28 -7.92
C PRO A 206 -5.25 1.37 -9.39
N GLY A 207 -6.39 2.00 -9.65
CA GLY A 207 -6.92 2.21 -11.00
C GLY A 207 -7.51 0.97 -11.68
N VAL A 208 -7.75 -0.10 -10.91
CA VAL A 208 -8.25 -1.38 -11.44
C VAL A 208 -9.35 -1.93 -10.54
N GLY A 209 -10.42 -2.43 -11.16
CA GLY A 209 -11.48 -3.12 -10.45
C GLY A 209 -12.39 -2.19 -9.61
N PRO A 210 -13.34 -2.78 -8.87
CA PRO A 210 -14.32 -2.03 -8.12
C PRO A 210 -13.70 -1.35 -6.89
N THR A 211 -14.36 -0.28 -6.45
CA THR A 211 -14.13 0.29 -5.12
C THR A 211 -15.04 -0.34 -4.09
N ASP A 212 -14.65 -0.29 -2.82
CA ASP A 212 -15.48 -0.66 -1.67
C ASP A 212 -15.61 0.50 -0.67
N ASP A 213 -16.43 0.32 0.36
CA ASP A 213 -16.75 1.33 1.40
C ASP A 213 -15.73 1.36 2.56
N GLY A 214 -14.54 0.79 2.37
CA GLY A 214 -13.52 0.60 3.41
C GLY A 214 -13.57 -0.78 4.08
N SER A 215 -14.53 -1.65 3.70
CA SER A 215 -14.58 -3.07 4.07
C SER A 215 -13.23 -3.77 3.94
N PHE A 216 -12.50 -3.47 2.87
CA PHE A 216 -11.21 -4.08 2.59
C PHE A 216 -10.17 -3.82 3.70
N LEU A 217 -10.13 -2.61 4.25
CA LEU A 217 -9.18 -2.25 5.30
C LEU A 217 -9.47 -2.96 6.62
N VAL A 218 -10.75 -3.03 6.99
CA VAL A 218 -11.19 -3.78 8.18
C VAL A 218 -10.81 -5.25 8.06
N LEU A 219 -11.04 -5.83 6.89
CA LEU A 219 -10.67 -7.22 6.60
C LEU A 219 -9.15 -7.45 6.72
N LEU A 220 -8.34 -6.54 6.17
CA LEU A 220 -6.88 -6.62 6.24
C LEU A 220 -6.38 -6.57 7.70
N ALA A 221 -6.96 -5.69 8.51
CA ALA A 221 -6.65 -5.56 9.94
C ALA A 221 -7.01 -6.84 10.72
N VAL A 222 -8.14 -7.48 10.41
CA VAL A 222 -8.53 -8.75 11.05
C VAL A 222 -7.56 -9.88 10.70
N HIS A 223 -7.06 -9.91 9.45
CA HIS A 223 -6.23 -11.01 8.96
C HIS A 223 -4.73 -10.86 9.23
N HIS A 224 -4.26 -9.73 9.80
CA HIS A 224 -2.85 -9.47 10.19
C HIS A 224 -1.83 -10.08 9.22
N GLN A 225 -2.00 -9.85 7.92
CA GLN A 225 -1.12 -10.42 6.90
C GLN A 225 -0.16 -9.32 6.41
N GLU A 226 1.01 -9.23 7.05
CA GLU A 226 2.14 -8.49 6.48
C GLU A 226 2.55 -9.16 5.15
N PRO A 227 2.72 -8.38 4.06
CA PRO A 227 3.10 -8.95 2.78
C PRO A 227 4.53 -9.50 2.86
N GLY A 228 4.69 -10.79 2.60
CA GLY A 228 6.01 -11.44 2.47
C GLY A 228 6.52 -12.23 3.67
N GLN A 229 5.76 -12.36 4.78
CA GLN A 229 6.13 -13.32 5.82
C GLN A 229 5.72 -14.75 5.43
N PRO A 230 6.67 -15.71 5.37
CA PRO A 230 6.30 -17.12 5.23
C PRO A 230 5.44 -17.52 6.43
N ASN A 231 4.34 -18.23 6.13
CA ASN A 231 3.33 -18.76 7.04
C ASN A 231 3.90 -19.05 8.45
N GLN A 232 3.80 -18.07 9.36
CA GLN A 232 4.22 -18.27 10.74
C GLN A 232 3.17 -19.17 11.40
N SER A 233 3.55 -20.43 11.59
CA SER A 233 2.71 -21.46 12.21
C SER A 233 2.11 -20.93 13.51
N GLY A 234 0.80 -21.15 13.73
CA GLY A 234 0.00 -20.62 14.84
C GLY A 234 0.47 -20.92 16.27
N TRP A 235 1.64 -21.55 16.44
CA TRP A 235 2.30 -21.74 17.72
C TRP A 235 2.99 -20.46 18.26
N THR A 236 3.34 -19.48 17.43
CA THR A 236 3.95 -18.22 17.91
C THR A 236 2.93 -17.24 18.51
N LEU A 237 1.65 -17.30 18.11
CA LEU A 237 0.58 -16.51 18.72
C LEU A 237 0.26 -16.98 20.15
N ALA A 238 0.33 -18.28 20.42
CA ALA A 238 0.16 -18.83 21.77
C ALA A 238 1.26 -18.36 22.75
N LEU A 239 2.47 -18.09 22.25
CA LEU A 239 3.57 -17.58 23.08
C LEU A 239 3.48 -16.08 23.38
N ARG A 240 2.83 -15.27 22.53
CA ARG A 240 2.64 -13.83 22.76
C ARG A 240 1.56 -13.54 23.81
N PHE A 241 0.49 -14.34 23.88
CA PHE A 241 -0.56 -14.19 24.90
C PHE A 241 -0.39 -15.12 26.12
N GLY A 242 0.38 -16.20 26.01
CA GLY A 242 0.69 -17.08 27.15
C GLY A 242 1.63 -16.47 28.19
N GLY A 243 2.50 -15.53 27.78
CA GLY A 243 3.42 -14.84 28.69
C GLY A 243 2.74 -13.91 29.69
N PHE A 244 1.66 -13.24 29.28
CA PHE A 244 0.94 -12.30 30.16
C PHE A 244 0.17 -13.00 31.28
N ALA A 245 -0.42 -14.17 31.02
CA ALA A 245 -1.15 -14.93 32.03
C ALA A 245 -0.23 -15.51 33.12
N VAL A 246 0.99 -15.95 32.76
CA VAL A 246 1.96 -16.48 33.73
C VAL A 246 2.53 -15.39 34.62
N VAL A 247 2.79 -14.20 34.09
CA VAL A 247 3.31 -13.06 34.88
C VAL A 247 2.26 -12.53 35.85
N VAL A 248 1.00 -12.38 35.44
CA VAL A 248 -0.09 -11.95 36.34
C VAL A 248 -0.36 -13.01 37.42
N GLY A 249 -0.35 -14.30 37.06
CA GLY A 249 -0.51 -15.39 38.02
C GLY A 249 0.60 -15.45 39.07
N LEU A 250 1.86 -15.23 38.67
CA LEU A 250 3.01 -15.22 39.60
C LEU A 250 3.01 -14.01 40.52
N VAL A 251 2.63 -12.83 40.02
CA VAL A 251 2.52 -11.60 40.84
C VAL A 251 1.37 -11.72 41.83
N ALA A 252 0.19 -12.21 41.40
CA ALA A 252 -0.95 -12.43 42.29
C ALA A 252 -0.64 -13.49 43.37
N TRP A 253 0.06 -14.57 43.01
CA TRP A 253 0.46 -15.61 43.97
C TRP A 253 1.50 -15.11 44.97
N LEU A 254 2.50 -14.32 44.53
CA LEU A 254 3.49 -13.73 45.42
C LEU A 254 2.87 -12.70 46.39
N LEU A 255 1.92 -11.90 45.93
CA LEU A 255 1.19 -10.96 46.79
C LEU A 255 0.29 -11.67 47.80
N ALA A 256 -0.43 -12.71 47.38
CA ALA A 256 -1.27 -13.52 48.28
C ALA A 256 -0.46 -14.33 49.32
N ARG A 257 0.79 -14.69 49.01
CA ARG A 257 1.68 -15.36 49.96
C ARG A 257 2.25 -14.39 51.00
N ARG A 258 2.44 -13.11 50.64
CA ARG A 258 2.96 -12.08 51.53
C ARG A 258 1.92 -11.62 52.55
N SER A 259 0.66 -11.46 52.15
CA SER A 259 -0.42 -11.08 53.08
C SER A 259 -0.69 -12.15 54.14
N ARG A 260 -0.61 -13.44 53.79
CA ARG A 260 -0.77 -14.54 54.77
C ARG A 260 0.36 -14.64 55.80
N ALA A 261 1.55 -14.14 55.48
CA ALA A 261 2.68 -14.11 56.41
C ALA A 261 2.62 -12.92 57.37
N GLU A 262 1.98 -11.82 56.97
CA GLU A 262 1.75 -10.64 57.82
C GLU A 262 0.61 -10.87 58.82
N GLU A 263 -0.46 -11.59 58.43
CA GLU A 263 -1.54 -11.98 59.36
C GLU A 263 -1.07 -12.96 60.45
N GLN A 264 -0.11 -13.85 60.17
CA GLN A 264 0.42 -14.77 61.18
C GLN A 264 1.38 -14.13 62.20
N ASN A 265 2.00 -12.99 61.88
CA ASN A 265 2.88 -12.26 62.79
C ASN A 265 2.17 -11.15 63.59
N ALA A 266 0.91 -10.84 63.26
CA ALA A 266 0.11 -9.87 64.01
C ALA A 266 -0.69 -10.50 65.17
N ASP A 267 -0.73 -11.83 65.26
CA ASP A 267 -1.47 -12.62 66.26
C ASP A 267 -0.55 -13.43 67.20
N SER A 268 0.73 -13.03 67.36
CA SER A 268 1.67 -13.58 68.36
C SER A 268 2.19 -12.51 69.32
#